data_AF-A0A9Q1MA31-F1
#
_entry.id   AF-A0A9Q1MA31-F1
#
_cell.length_a   1.000
_cell.length_b   1.000
_cell.length_c   1.000
_cell.angle_alpha   90.00
_cell.angle_beta   90.00
_cell.angle_gamma   90.00
#
_symmetry.space_group_name_H-M   'P 1'
#
loop_
_entity.id
_entity.type
_entity.pdbx_description
1 polymer ?
#
loop_
_entity_poly.entity_id
_entity_poly.type
_entity_poly.pdbx_seq_one_letter_code
_entity_poly.pdbx_strand_id
1 'polypeptide(L)'
;MISEATGCSFGVIGTRHSVYLQRESAALKEAIDDLEWPGSSIHLVLQPTPPSVTFRGEGHGDLQIDFMYLVNTDLLVAFHCDRQVSHRYKYKFLRATTSNIPSSVIRDNRGSKLTIGRGGMLKVQHLVSVAKPAMPHLHVDSTGYQQPSRIAYIEFFVKPEVDEDDANDT
;
A
#
# COMPACT_ATOMS: atom_id res chain seq x y z
N MET A 1 16.66 14.38 -25.41
CA MET A 1 16.07 15.08 -24.25
C MET A 1 15.06 14.13 -23.62
N ILE A 2 15.51 13.34 -22.64
CA ILE A 2 14.65 12.44 -21.87
C ILE A 2 14.36 13.21 -20.60
N SER A 3 13.10 13.60 -20.41
CA SER A 3 12.67 14.37 -19.25
C SER A 3 12.70 13.44 -18.03
N GLU A 4 13.73 13.57 -17.20
CA GLU A 4 13.77 12.98 -15.87
C GLU A 4 12.56 13.49 -15.09
N ALA A 5 11.65 12.57 -14.75
CA ALA A 5 10.56 12.85 -13.83
C ALA A 5 11.18 13.13 -12.46
N THR A 6 11.25 14.43 -12.15
CA THR A 6 11.62 15.01 -10.86
C THR A 6 11.13 14.12 -9.71
N GLY A 7 12.09 13.56 -8.98
CA GLY A 7 11.88 12.71 -7.83
C GLY A 7 10.91 13.37 -6.87
N CYS A 8 9.82 12.65 -6.58
CA CYS A 8 8.97 12.95 -5.46
C CYS A 8 9.76 12.66 -4.18
N SER A 9 10.46 13.67 -3.68
CA SER A 9 11.15 13.64 -2.39
C SER A 9 10.11 13.58 -1.27
N PHE A 10 9.72 12.37 -0.90
CA PHE A 10 8.82 12.13 0.22
C PHE A 10 9.62 12.01 1.51
N GLY A 11 9.54 13.06 2.33
CA GLY A 11 10.24 13.17 3.61
C GLY A 11 10.00 11.97 4.53
N VAL A 12 11.10 11.42 5.04
CA VAL A 12 11.16 10.38 6.07
C VAL A 12 10.77 11.03 7.41
N ILE A 13 9.48 11.30 7.62
CA ILE A 13 8.99 11.80 8.91
C ILE A 13 8.77 10.59 9.83
N GLY A 14 9.81 10.21 10.57
CA GLY A 14 9.70 9.48 11.86
C GLY A 14 9.09 8.08 11.87
N THR A 15 8.82 7.46 10.72
CA THR A 15 8.26 6.10 10.64
C THR A 15 9.38 5.05 10.63
N ARG A 16 9.45 4.21 11.67
CA ARG A 16 10.51 3.18 11.81
C ARG A 16 10.43 2.06 10.76
N HIS A 17 9.23 1.68 10.33
CA HIS A 17 9.04 0.62 9.33
C HIS A 17 8.03 1.07 8.27
N SER A 18 8.47 1.21 7.03
CA SER A 18 7.62 1.61 5.91
C SER A 18 8.09 0.96 4.61
N VAL A 19 7.12 0.59 3.78
CA VAL A 19 7.36 0.04 2.45
C VAL A 19 6.52 0.80 1.44
N TYR A 20 7.12 1.10 0.30
CA TYR A 20 6.47 1.77 -0.81
C TYR A 20 6.39 0.84 -2.00
N LEU A 21 5.16 0.54 -2.41
CA LEU A 21 4.82 -0.22 -3.60
C LEU A 21 4.48 0.79 -4.71
N GLN A 22 5.31 0.88 -5.75
CA GLN A 22 5.05 1.76 -6.88
C GLN A 22 4.18 1.06 -7.92
N ARG A 23 3.38 1.87 -8.63
CA ARG A 23 2.74 1.53 -9.92
C ARG A 23 1.62 0.50 -9.89
N GLU A 24 1.40 -0.26 -8.81
CA GLU A 24 0.27 -1.18 -8.76
C GLU A 24 -0.36 -1.28 -7.35
N SER A 25 -1.37 -0.45 -7.09
CA SER A 25 -2.38 -0.84 -6.09
C SER A 25 -3.07 -2.16 -6.47
N ALA A 26 -3.01 -2.56 -7.75
CA ALA A 26 -3.53 -3.85 -8.20
C ALA A 26 -2.72 -5.02 -7.62
N ALA A 27 -1.39 -4.98 -7.60
CA ALA A 27 -0.57 -6.05 -7.00
C ALA A 27 -0.82 -6.20 -5.50
N LEU A 28 -0.96 -5.09 -4.76
CA LEU A 28 -1.37 -5.16 -3.34
C LEU A 28 -2.78 -5.74 -3.19
N LYS A 29 -3.71 -5.35 -4.08
CA LYS A 29 -5.08 -5.87 -4.07
C LYS A 29 -5.11 -7.35 -4.40
N GLU A 30 -4.41 -7.78 -5.44
CA GLU A 30 -4.28 -9.16 -5.89
C GLU A 30 -3.64 -10.02 -4.80
N ALA A 31 -2.53 -9.57 -4.21
CA ALA A 31 -1.91 -10.30 -3.11
C ALA A 31 -2.84 -10.45 -1.89
N ILE A 32 -3.68 -9.46 -1.59
CA ILE A 32 -4.68 -9.59 -0.52
C ILE A 32 -5.80 -10.54 -0.94
N ASP A 33 -6.32 -10.41 -2.17
CA ASP A 33 -7.42 -11.23 -2.69
C ASP A 33 -7.02 -12.71 -2.82
N ASP A 34 -5.78 -13.02 -3.22
CA ASP A 34 -5.25 -14.38 -3.30
C ASP A 34 -5.16 -15.06 -1.93
N LEU A 35 -5.03 -14.27 -0.86
CA LEU A 35 -5.01 -14.73 0.52
C LEU A 35 -6.41 -14.83 1.14
N GLU A 36 -7.47 -14.77 0.33
CA GLU A 36 -8.84 -14.86 0.83
C GLU A 36 -9.16 -16.22 1.43
N TRP A 37 -9.39 -16.23 2.73
CA TRP A 37 -9.92 -17.39 3.45
C TRP A 37 -11.05 -16.92 4.39
N PRO A 38 -12.16 -17.67 4.50
CA PRO A 38 -13.26 -17.27 5.39
C PRO A 38 -12.81 -17.16 6.84
N GLY A 39 -12.96 -15.98 7.44
CA GLY A 39 -12.60 -15.73 8.83
C GLY A 39 -11.09 -15.65 9.12
N SER A 40 -10.24 -15.58 8.10
CA SER A 40 -8.79 -15.63 8.25
C SER A 40 -8.15 -14.29 8.62
N SER A 41 -6.89 -14.44 9.01
CA SER A 41 -5.97 -13.35 9.22
C SER A 41 -4.78 -13.50 8.28
N ILE A 42 -4.24 -12.36 7.88
CA ILE A 42 -3.01 -12.30 7.11
C ILE A 42 -1.91 -11.83 8.06
N HIS A 43 -0.86 -12.63 8.14
CA HIS A 43 0.37 -12.28 8.80
C HIS A 43 1.25 -11.47 7.83
N LEU A 44 1.51 -10.21 8.18
CA LEU A 44 2.38 -9.32 7.44
C LEU A 44 3.73 -9.23 8.15
N VAL A 45 4.80 -9.56 7.42
CA VAL A 45 6.18 -9.53 7.93
C VAL A 45 7.01 -8.55 7.10
N LEU A 46 7.72 -7.65 7.75
CA LEU A 46 8.76 -6.83 7.13
C LEU A 46 10.12 -7.29 7.65
N GLN A 47 10.95 -7.84 6.77
CA GLN A 47 12.28 -8.33 7.10
C GLN A 47 13.34 -7.34 6.58
N PRO A 48 14.28 -6.84 7.42
CA PRO A 48 15.31 -5.90 6.98
C PRO A 48 16.48 -6.58 6.24
N THR A 49 16.74 -7.86 6.49
CA THR A 49 17.88 -8.58 5.89
C THR A 49 17.52 -10.06 5.65
N PRO A 50 17.43 -10.52 4.39
CA PRO A 50 17.34 -9.68 3.19
C PRO A 50 16.08 -8.78 3.21
N PRO A 51 16.09 -7.58 2.61
CA PRO A 51 14.92 -6.70 2.61
C PRO A 51 13.73 -7.34 1.87
N SER A 52 12.66 -7.65 2.60
CA SER A 52 11.44 -8.25 2.01
C SER A 52 10.17 -7.88 2.76
N VAL A 53 9.06 -8.00 2.04
CA VAL A 53 7.70 -7.99 2.58
C VAL A 53 7.05 -9.32 2.31
N THR A 54 6.53 -9.94 3.35
CA THR A 54 5.85 -11.22 3.26
C THR A 54 4.40 -11.07 3.70
N PHE A 55 3.47 -11.55 2.89
CA PHE A 55 2.07 -11.74 3.27
C PHE A 55 1.79 -13.23 3.35
N ARG A 56 1.33 -13.69 4.51
CA ARG A 56 1.01 -15.09 4.75
C ARG A 56 -0.43 -15.24 5.23
N GLY A 57 -1.23 -16.02 4.53
CA GLY A 57 -2.61 -16.31 4.92
C GLY A 57 -2.64 -17.47 5.91
N GLU A 58 -3.32 -17.31 7.04
CA GLU A 58 -3.54 -18.41 7.99
C GLU A 58 -4.96 -18.97 7.83
N GLY A 59 -5.08 -20.29 7.65
CA GLY A 59 -6.37 -20.95 7.43
C GLY A 59 -6.24 -22.42 7.02
N HIS A 60 -6.97 -22.82 5.98
CA HIS A 60 -7.00 -24.20 5.47
C HIS A 60 -5.78 -24.60 4.62
N GLY A 61 -4.77 -23.74 4.51
CA GLY A 61 -3.51 -23.98 3.80
C GLY A 61 -2.44 -22.96 4.20
N ASP A 62 -1.25 -23.11 3.64
CA ASP A 62 -0.13 -22.17 3.83
C ASP A 62 0.15 -21.47 2.49
N LEU A 63 -0.46 -20.29 2.30
CA LEU A 63 -0.15 -19.44 1.15
C LEU A 63 0.68 -18.26 1.62
N GLN A 64 1.86 -18.12 1.03
CA GLN A 64 2.82 -17.06 1.33
C GLN A 64 3.22 -16.35 0.03
N ILE A 65 3.18 -15.02 0.07
CA ILE A 65 3.57 -14.14 -1.02
C ILE A 65 4.75 -13.29 -0.52
N ASP A 66 5.90 -13.46 -1.18
CA ASP A 66 7.14 -12.76 -0.83
C ASP A 66 7.52 -11.72 -1.88
N PHE A 67 7.48 -10.45 -1.47
CA PHE A 67 8.04 -9.35 -2.24
C PHE A 67 9.46 -9.07 -1.77
N MET A 68 10.44 -9.60 -2.48
CA MET A 68 11.86 -9.32 -2.25
C MET A 68 12.25 -7.99 -2.91
N TYR A 69 12.81 -7.04 -2.15
CA TYR A 69 13.14 -5.69 -2.66
C TYR A 69 14.13 -5.71 -3.84
N LEU A 70 15.17 -6.54 -3.74
CA LEU A 70 16.25 -6.59 -4.74
C LEU A 70 15.83 -7.23 -6.07
N VAL A 71 14.76 -8.03 -6.06
CA VAL A 71 14.26 -8.73 -7.26
C VAL A 71 13.06 -7.98 -7.85
N ASN A 72 12.22 -7.40 -7.00
CA ASN A 72 10.98 -6.75 -7.40
C ASN A 72 11.12 -5.23 -7.43
N THR A 73 12.20 -4.69 -8.01
CA THR A 73 12.43 -3.22 -8.06
C THR A 73 11.35 -2.47 -8.86
N ASP A 74 10.65 -3.15 -9.76
CA ASP A 74 9.50 -2.61 -10.50
C ASP A 74 8.24 -2.43 -9.62
N LEU A 75 8.12 -3.22 -8.54
CA LEU A 75 6.98 -3.23 -7.61
C LEU A 75 7.31 -2.52 -6.29
N LEU A 76 8.47 -2.80 -5.69
CA LEU A 76 8.95 -2.22 -4.45
C LEU A 76 9.98 -1.12 -4.74
N VAL A 77 9.54 0.13 -4.71
CA VAL A 77 10.43 1.26 -5.07
C VAL A 77 11.16 1.84 -3.86
N ALA A 78 10.62 1.67 -2.65
CA ALA A 78 11.36 2.00 -1.45
C ALA A 78 11.02 1.05 -0.30
N PHE A 79 12.05 0.69 0.47
CA PHE A 79 11.92 -0.15 1.64
C PHE A 79 12.75 0.45 2.77
N HIS A 80 12.13 0.64 3.93
CA HIS A 80 12.80 1.08 5.15
C HIS A 80 12.29 0.24 6.32
N CYS A 81 13.16 -0.59 6.87
CA CYS A 81 12.89 -1.42 8.04
C CYS A 81 14.21 -1.55 8.81
N ASP A 82 14.25 -1.09 10.06
CA ASP A 82 15.43 -1.16 10.92
C ASP A 82 15.50 -2.48 11.71
N ARG A 83 14.34 -3.10 11.96
CA ARG A 83 14.21 -4.40 12.65
C ARG A 83 13.07 -5.19 12.03
N GLN A 84 13.11 -6.51 12.18
CA GLN A 84 11.98 -7.35 11.78
C GLN A 84 10.72 -6.92 12.54
N VAL A 85 9.61 -6.77 11.82
CA VAL A 85 8.28 -6.57 12.40
C VAL A 85 7.29 -7.54 11.79
N SER A 86 6.40 -8.06 12.64
CA SER A 86 5.48 -9.14 12.30
C SER A 86 4.17 -8.88 13.02
N HIS A 87 3.08 -8.73 12.27
CA HIS A 87 1.76 -8.49 12.83
C HIS A 87 0.67 -9.18 12.02
N ARG A 88 -0.38 -9.63 12.70
CA ARG A 88 -1.56 -10.23 12.10
C ARG A 88 -2.65 -9.19 11.92
N TYR A 89 -3.35 -9.24 10.80
CA TYR A 89 -4.51 -8.38 10.54
C TYR A 89 -5.64 -9.21 9.95
N LYS A 90 -6.88 -8.93 10.37
CA LYS A 90 -8.06 -9.60 9.81
C LYS A 90 -8.17 -9.30 8.31
N TYR A 91 -8.31 -10.36 7.50
CA TYR A 91 -8.43 -10.26 6.05
C TYR A 91 -9.45 -9.21 5.62
N LYS A 92 -10.65 -9.21 6.24
CA LYS A 92 -11.73 -8.29 5.88
C LYS A 92 -11.35 -6.80 5.98
N PHE A 93 -10.47 -6.44 6.92
CA PHE A 93 -10.05 -5.05 7.10
C PHE A 93 -8.93 -4.69 6.13
N LEU A 94 -8.02 -5.62 5.82
CA LEU A 94 -7.03 -5.42 4.76
C LEU A 94 -7.69 -5.29 3.40
N ARG A 95 -8.65 -6.17 3.07
CA ARG A 95 -9.44 -6.11 1.84
C ARG A 95 -10.17 -4.78 1.67
N ALA A 96 -10.68 -4.20 2.76
CA ALA A 96 -11.33 -2.90 2.72
C ALA A 96 -10.39 -1.75 2.30
N THR A 97 -9.06 -1.89 2.51
CA THR A 97 -8.08 -0.88 2.10
C THR A 97 -7.91 -0.80 0.58
N THR A 98 -8.10 -1.91 -0.13
CA THR A 98 -7.93 -1.99 -1.59
C THR A 98 -9.25 -2.00 -2.35
N SER A 99 -10.33 -2.55 -1.77
CA SER A 99 -11.63 -2.73 -2.44
C SER A 99 -12.57 -1.53 -2.37
N ASN A 100 -12.39 -0.64 -1.39
CA ASN A 100 -13.24 0.56 -1.25
C ASN A 100 -12.75 1.75 -2.11
N ILE A 101 -11.70 1.57 -2.89
CA ILE A 101 -11.20 2.59 -3.81
C ILE A 101 -11.94 2.42 -5.15
N PRO A 102 -12.61 3.47 -5.67
CA PRO A 102 -13.28 3.38 -6.96
C PRO A 102 -12.31 2.90 -8.06
N SER A 103 -12.76 2.01 -8.94
CA SER A 103 -11.90 1.44 -10.00
C SER A 103 -11.29 2.50 -10.92
N SER A 104 -11.97 3.63 -11.13
CA SER A 104 -11.43 4.80 -11.84
C SER A 104 -10.20 5.39 -11.15
N VAL A 105 -10.19 5.38 -9.82
CA VAL A 105 -9.10 5.86 -8.95
C VAL A 105 -7.96 4.83 -8.87
N ILE A 106 -8.27 3.53 -8.99
CA ILE A 106 -7.25 2.46 -9.12
C ILE A 106 -6.46 2.61 -10.43
N ARG A 107 -7.13 2.94 -11.55
CA ARG A 107 -6.46 3.15 -12.85
C ARG A 107 -5.51 4.35 -12.84
N ASP A 108 -5.87 5.38 -12.08
CA ASP A 108 -5.09 6.62 -11.93
C ASP A 108 -4.20 6.60 -10.67
N ASN A 109 -4.09 5.44 -10.00
CA ASN A 109 -3.27 5.25 -8.83
C ASN A 109 -1.79 5.21 -9.22
N ARG A 110 -0.96 5.96 -8.49
CA ARG A 110 0.48 6.06 -8.75
C ARG A 110 1.33 5.21 -7.79
N GLY A 111 0.71 4.60 -6.79
CA GLY A 111 1.36 3.71 -5.83
C GLY A 111 0.57 3.59 -4.51
N SER A 112 1.05 2.67 -3.68
CA SER A 112 0.59 2.46 -2.31
C SER A 112 1.76 2.44 -1.34
N LYS A 113 1.64 3.17 -0.24
CA LYS A 113 2.60 3.15 0.87
C LYS A 113 2.00 2.38 2.04
N LEU A 114 2.74 1.39 2.51
CA LEU A 114 2.46 0.66 3.73
C LEU A 114 3.38 1.20 4.84
N THR A 115 2.85 1.38 6.04
CA THR A 115 3.62 1.84 7.20
C THR A 115 3.13 1.15 8.44
N ILE A 116 4.04 0.55 9.21
CA ILE A 116 3.72 -0.08 10.49
C ILE A 116 4.19 0.85 11.61
N GLY A 117 3.20 1.44 12.29
CA GLY A 117 3.38 2.36 13.40
C GLY A 117 3.64 1.64 14.74
N ARG A 118 3.52 2.40 15.84
CA ARG A 118 3.58 1.83 17.20
C ARG A 118 2.39 0.90 17.45
N GLY A 119 2.62 -0.17 18.21
CA GLY A 119 1.56 -1.14 18.54
C GLY A 119 1.02 -1.90 17.32
N GLY A 120 1.80 -2.00 16.24
CA GLY A 120 1.43 -2.71 15.02
C GLY A 120 0.32 -2.07 14.20
N MET A 121 -0.03 -0.80 14.43
CA MET A 121 -1.03 -0.12 13.60
C MET A 121 -0.53 0.00 12.16
N LEU A 122 -1.25 -0.63 11.22
CA LEU A 122 -0.94 -0.55 9.79
C LEU A 122 -1.63 0.67 9.19
N LYS A 123 -0.85 1.54 8.56
CA LYS A 123 -1.32 2.61 7.69
C LYS A 123 -1.11 2.21 6.24
N VAL A 124 -2.19 2.21 5.47
CA VAL A 124 -2.18 2.03 4.00
C VAL A 124 -2.54 3.37 3.36
N GLN A 125 -1.63 3.93 2.58
CA GLN A 125 -1.82 5.21 1.90
C GLN A 125 -1.76 5.01 0.38
N HIS A 126 -2.86 5.30 -0.31
CA HIS A 126 -2.94 5.23 -1.76
C HIS A 126 -2.74 6.62 -2.38
N LEU A 127 -1.78 6.73 -3.29
CA LEU A 127 -1.50 7.95 -4.04
C LEU A 127 -2.35 7.97 -5.31
N VAL A 128 -3.28 8.92 -5.43
CA VAL A 128 -4.24 8.93 -6.54
C VAL A 128 -4.20 10.23 -7.32
N SER A 129 -4.27 10.12 -8.64
CA SER A 129 -4.41 11.27 -9.54
C SER A 129 -5.88 11.58 -9.76
N VAL A 130 -6.32 12.76 -9.35
CA VAL A 130 -7.68 13.26 -9.55
C VAL A 130 -7.68 14.14 -10.79
N ALA A 131 -8.24 13.61 -11.88
CA ALA A 131 -8.56 14.41 -13.04
C ALA A 131 -9.74 15.33 -12.71
N LYS A 132 -9.66 16.59 -13.14
CA LYS A 132 -10.81 17.49 -13.07
C LYS A 132 -11.81 17.04 -14.14
N PRO A 133 -13.10 16.84 -13.84
CA PRO A 133 -14.08 16.59 -14.88
C PRO A 133 -14.04 17.77 -15.87
N ALA A 134 -13.82 17.48 -17.15
CA ALA A 134 -13.89 18.49 -18.19
C ALA A 134 -15.33 19.04 -18.19
N MET A 135 -15.49 20.33 -17.85
CA MET A 135 -16.78 20.99 -18.04
C MET A 135 -17.13 20.93 -19.53
N PRO A 136 -18.33 20.46 -19.91
CA PRO A 136 -18.77 20.45 -21.30
C PRO A 136 -19.27 21.85 -21.68
N HIS A 137 -18.37 22.84 -21.74
CA HIS A 137 -18.70 24.15 -22.26
C HIS A 137 -17.81 24.46 -23.45
N LEU A 138 -18.44 24.46 -24.63
CA LEU A 138 -17.91 24.95 -25.89
C LEU A 138 -17.36 26.37 -25.69
N HIS A 139 -16.06 26.56 -25.89
CA HIS A 139 -15.56 27.69 -26.66
C HIS A 139 -14.14 27.38 -27.14
N VAL A 140 -13.98 27.34 -28.45
CA VAL A 140 -12.69 27.33 -29.13
C VAL A 140 -12.04 28.68 -28.87
N ASP A 141 -10.98 28.73 -28.06
CA ASP A 141 -9.75 29.40 -28.44
C ASP A 141 -8.62 29.24 -27.40
N SER A 142 -7.40 29.20 -27.94
CA SER A 142 -6.12 29.52 -27.28
C SER A 142 -5.47 28.49 -26.34
N THR A 143 -4.34 27.95 -26.84
CA THR A 143 -3.17 27.42 -26.09
C THR A 143 -3.44 26.26 -25.13
N GLY A 144 -3.09 25.05 -25.58
CA GLY A 144 -3.29 23.77 -24.89
C GLY A 144 -2.47 23.58 -23.61
N TYR A 145 -2.83 24.28 -22.54
CA TYR A 145 -2.47 23.89 -21.18
C TYR A 145 -3.49 22.86 -20.68
N GLN A 146 -3.21 21.56 -20.88
CA GLN A 146 -3.89 20.52 -20.09
C GLN A 146 -3.68 20.86 -18.61
N GLN A 147 -4.76 21.14 -17.87
CA GLN A 147 -4.65 21.37 -16.42
C GLN A 147 -3.99 20.14 -15.79
N PRO A 148 -2.90 20.31 -15.02
CA PRO A 148 -2.20 19.18 -14.42
C PRO A 148 -3.14 18.45 -13.45
N SER A 149 -3.16 17.12 -13.55
CA SER A 149 -3.92 16.28 -12.62
C SER A 149 -3.49 16.55 -11.18
N ARG A 150 -4.46 16.72 -10.28
CA ARG A 150 -4.18 16.96 -8.86
C ARG A 150 -3.88 15.64 -8.19
N ILE A 151 -2.98 15.64 -7.20
CA ILE A 151 -2.66 14.45 -6.42
C ILE A 151 -3.41 14.51 -5.10
N ALA A 152 -4.06 13.41 -4.73
CA ALA A 152 -4.72 13.21 -3.44
C ALA A 152 -4.23 11.91 -2.78
N TYR A 153 -4.47 11.79 -1.48
CA TYR A 153 -4.15 10.61 -0.69
C TYR A 153 -5.42 10.04 -0.08
N ILE A 154 -5.58 8.72 -0.16
CA ILE A 154 -6.60 7.98 0.60
C ILE A 154 -5.85 7.16 1.64
N GLU A 155 -6.22 7.30 2.91
CA GLU A 155 -5.54 6.66 4.03
C GLU A 155 -6.48 5.72 4.79
N PHE A 156 -6.01 4.51 5.02
CA PHE A 156 -6.65 3.52 5.87
C PHE A 156 -5.76 3.20 7.06
N PHE A 157 -6.40 2.95 8.20
CA PHE A 157 -5.73 2.52 9.43
C PHE A 157 -6.34 1.19 9.86
N VAL A 158 -5.49 0.18 10.01
CA VAL A 158 -5.89 -1.18 10.35
C VAL A 158 -5.19 -1.58 11.63
N LYS A 159 -5.99 -1.88 12.67
CA LYS A 159 -5.48 -2.37 13.94
C LYS A 159 -5.03 -3.83 13.78
N PRO A 160 -3.88 -4.23 14.32
CA PRO A 160 -3.49 -5.63 14.32
C PRO A 160 -4.41 -6.43 15.24
N GLU A 161 -4.43 -7.74 15.04
CA GLU A 161 -4.93 -8.66 16.03
C GLU A 161 -4.00 -8.70 17.23
N VAL A 162 -4.57 -8.92 18.40
CA VAL A 162 -3.84 -9.13 19.64
C VAL A 162 -4.01 -10.61 19.94
N ASP A 163 -2.91 -11.33 20.11
CA ASP A 163 -2.98 -12.71 20.57
C ASP A 163 -3.49 -12.67 22.03
N GLU A 164 -4.52 -13.46 22.35
CA GLU A 164 -5.16 -13.44 23.68
C GLU A 164 -4.19 -13.84 24.81
N ASP A 165 -3.05 -14.47 24.48
CA ASP A 165 -2.01 -14.86 25.43
C ASP A 165 -1.14 -13.69 25.94
N ASP A 166 -1.07 -12.56 25.22
CA ASP A 166 -0.34 -11.36 25.68
C ASP A 166 -1.12 -10.53 26.72
N ALA A 167 -2.37 -10.92 27.00
CA ALA A 167 -3.24 -10.21 27.95
C ALA A 167 -3.12 -10.72 29.39
N ASN A 168 -2.33 -11.78 29.65
CA ASN A 168 -2.37 -12.51 30.93
C ASN A 168 -1.08 -12.47 31.76
N ASP A 169 -0.09 -11.66 31.39
CA ASP A 169 1.05 -11.33 32.27
C ASP A 169 0.97 -9.85 32.68
N THR A 170 0.12 -9.56 33.67
CA THR A 170 0.22 -8.32 34.48
C THR A 170 -0.27 -8.56 35.90
#